data_AF-A0A9D6J3G2-F1
#
_entry.id   AF-A0A9D6J3G2-F1
#
_cell.length_a   1.000
_cell.length_b   1.000
_cell.length_c   1.000
_cell.angle_alpha   90.00
_cell.angle_beta   90.00
_cell.angle_gamma   90.00
#
_symmetry.space_group_name_H-M   'P 1'
#
loop_
_entity.id
_entity.type
_entity.pdbx_description
1 polymer ?
#
loop_
_entity_poly.entity_id
_entity_poly.type
_entity_poly.pdbx_seq_one_letter_code
_entity_poly.pdbx_strand_id
1 'polypeptide(L)'
;MVEQIQPFEVISVPLPPKDAEVLTTACAYCTVACGYKVYRWPVGKEGGPKADQNALGIDFPTGGAMLPWISPSQHNIARHNGKPHHVVVLPDFDAKVVNPGGNHSIRGGTLAQKIYNPARPTRDRLVYPMVRVAGVLQPVSWDLATEVMAEVSKHVLAKYGEHAWGMKTYSYEYFENTYAISKLVNTSIGTPVYAPHDKPQNAEDAAGLDDAGVNSFAASYEDWGACDVAFLSGVDPYETKTILFTEWMMKGDQPDKKMIFVTPHRTMGVAYGQQNGGLWLPIIPGADTVLHLALARIIIENNWQDQEFIDTWVANQWDVESGYGRGTRNTRWQWRTTWGTFQSDWNDYRKFIMAEEAAKLDNAAQITGLSADLIRKTAELIAKPSPD
;
A
#
# COMPACT_ATOMS: atom_id res chain seq x y z
N MET A 1 -29.35 24.08 20.59
CA MET A 1 -29.56 22.82 21.34
C MET A 1 -28.98 21.71 20.49
N VAL A 2 -27.82 21.18 20.87
CA VAL A 2 -27.22 20.03 20.20
C VAL A 2 -28.01 18.83 20.71
N GLU A 3 -28.89 18.29 19.87
CA GLU A 3 -29.54 17.01 20.14
C GLU A 3 -28.43 15.97 20.32
N GLN A 4 -28.31 15.43 21.52
CA GLN A 4 -27.44 14.31 21.80
C GLN A 4 -27.85 13.18 20.85
N ILE A 5 -26.96 12.83 19.92
CA ILE A 5 -27.13 11.67 19.06
C ILE A 5 -27.13 10.46 19.98
N GLN A 6 -28.32 9.93 20.28
CA GLN A 6 -28.48 8.62 20.88
C GLN A 6 -27.69 7.62 20.04
N PRO A 7 -26.80 6.80 20.63
CA PRO A 7 -26.14 5.75 19.87
C PRO A 7 -27.24 4.86 19.29
N PHE A 8 -27.31 4.77 17.96
CA PHE A 8 -28.15 3.79 17.30
C PHE A 8 -27.63 2.41 17.72
N GLU A 9 -28.29 1.81 18.70
CA GLU A 9 -28.11 0.41 19.04
C GLU A 9 -28.68 -0.39 17.85
N VAL A 10 -27.82 -0.71 16.88
CA VAL A 10 -28.20 -1.56 15.75
C VAL A 10 -28.27 -2.99 16.29
N ILE A 11 -29.44 -3.36 16.81
CA ILE A 11 -29.68 -4.68 17.40
C ILE A 11 -29.75 -5.78 16.30
N SER A 12 -30.07 -5.41 15.05
CA SER A 12 -30.08 -6.33 13.90
C SER A 12 -29.74 -5.62 12.58
N VAL A 13 -29.12 -6.37 11.65
CA VAL A 13 -28.85 -5.92 10.28
C VAL A 13 -29.80 -6.65 9.33
N PRO A 14 -30.53 -5.94 8.45
CA PRO A 14 -31.45 -6.57 7.51
C PRO A 14 -30.71 -7.45 6.51
N LEU A 15 -31.26 -8.66 6.25
CA LEU A 15 -30.66 -9.57 5.29
C LEU A 15 -30.92 -9.11 3.84
N PRO A 16 -29.94 -9.25 2.93
CA PRO A 16 -30.16 -8.95 1.52
C PRO A 16 -31.15 -9.96 0.92
N PRO A 17 -32.28 -9.53 0.34
CA PRO A 17 -33.21 -10.43 -0.35
C PRO A 17 -32.55 -11.03 -1.61
N LYS A 18 -33.07 -12.15 -2.12
CA LYS A 18 -32.52 -12.83 -3.31
C LYS A 18 -32.37 -11.94 -4.55
N ASP A 19 -33.23 -10.93 -4.69
CA ASP A 19 -33.21 -9.97 -5.80
C ASP A 19 -32.33 -8.74 -5.51
N ALA A 20 -31.55 -8.74 -4.42
CA ALA A 20 -30.59 -7.68 -4.14
C ALA A 20 -29.56 -7.58 -5.27
N GLU A 21 -29.23 -6.35 -5.65
CA GLU A 21 -28.17 -6.10 -6.61
C GLU A 21 -26.82 -6.41 -5.96
N VAL A 22 -25.96 -7.11 -6.69
CA VAL A 22 -24.63 -7.49 -6.24
C VAL A 22 -23.60 -6.81 -7.13
N LEU A 23 -22.77 -5.96 -6.53
CA LEU A 23 -21.65 -5.29 -7.18
C LEU A 23 -20.34 -5.83 -6.61
N THR A 24 -19.24 -5.68 -7.35
CA THR A 24 -17.89 -5.98 -6.86
C THR A 24 -17.14 -4.69 -6.59
N THR A 25 -16.25 -4.72 -5.60
CA THR A 25 -15.35 -3.61 -5.30
C THR A 25 -14.08 -4.10 -4.63
N ALA A 26 -13.00 -3.34 -4.79
CA ALA A 26 -11.79 -3.55 -4.01
C ALA A 26 -11.83 -2.71 -2.72
N CYS A 27 -11.09 -3.15 -1.71
CA CYS A 27 -10.87 -2.38 -0.50
C CYS A 27 -10.22 -1.03 -0.83
N ALA A 28 -10.83 0.08 -0.40
CA ALA A 28 -10.33 1.42 -0.67
C ALA A 28 -9.33 1.95 0.37
N TYR A 29 -8.70 1.06 1.14
CA TYR A 29 -7.82 1.48 2.24
C TYR A 29 -6.36 1.16 1.91
N CYS A 30 -5.83 0.03 2.40
CA CYS A 30 -4.42 -0.31 2.23
C CYS A 30 -4.13 -0.97 0.88
N THR A 31 -2.85 -0.99 0.51
CA THR A 31 -2.32 -1.59 -0.73
C THR A 31 -2.75 -3.02 -1.02
N VAL A 32 -3.17 -3.80 -0.01
CA VAL A 32 -3.59 -5.20 -0.21
C VAL A 32 -4.80 -5.30 -1.13
N ALA A 33 -5.67 -4.28 -1.15
CA ALA A 33 -6.80 -4.18 -2.08
C ALA A 33 -7.72 -5.42 -2.10
N CYS A 34 -8.05 -5.97 -0.92
CA CYS A 34 -8.94 -7.13 -0.76
C CYS A 34 -10.25 -7.00 -1.54
N GLY A 35 -10.76 -8.11 -2.08
CA GLY A 35 -12.02 -8.17 -2.81
C GLY A 35 -13.25 -8.17 -1.90
N TYR A 36 -14.29 -7.44 -2.31
CA TYR A 36 -15.58 -7.32 -1.62
C TYR A 36 -16.74 -7.43 -2.60
N LYS A 37 -17.88 -7.86 -2.07
CA LYS A 37 -19.19 -7.77 -2.69
C LYS A 37 -20.03 -6.72 -1.97
N VAL A 38 -20.75 -5.92 -2.75
CA VAL A 38 -21.70 -4.91 -2.26
C VAL A 38 -23.11 -5.36 -2.62
N TYR A 39 -23.91 -5.65 -1.60
CA TYR A 39 -25.32 -5.98 -1.73
C TYR A 39 -26.14 -4.70 -1.53
N ARG A 40 -26.95 -4.33 -2.51
CA ARG A 40 -27.80 -3.13 -2.47
C ARG A 40 -29.26 -3.48 -2.75
N TRP A 41 -30.17 -3.01 -1.90
CA TRP A 41 -31.62 -3.20 -2.11
C TRP A 41 -32.44 -2.09 -1.45
N PRO A 42 -33.68 -1.81 -1.92
CA PRO A 42 -34.52 -0.77 -1.36
C PRO A 42 -34.84 -0.98 0.13
N VAL A 43 -34.91 0.11 0.91
CA VAL A 43 -35.44 0.05 2.28
C VAL A 43 -36.91 -0.37 2.27
N GLY A 44 -37.28 -1.23 3.22
CA GLY A 44 -38.61 -1.84 3.31
C GLY A 44 -38.73 -3.22 2.65
N LYS A 45 -37.65 -3.72 2.05
CA LYS A 45 -37.49 -5.13 1.65
C LYS A 45 -36.42 -5.80 2.51
N GLU A 46 -36.61 -7.07 2.81
CA GLU A 46 -35.65 -7.88 3.57
C GLU A 46 -35.67 -9.33 3.10
N GLY A 47 -34.50 -9.97 3.08
CA GLY A 47 -34.36 -11.41 2.87
C GLY A 47 -34.73 -12.21 4.11
N GLY A 48 -35.01 -13.49 3.91
CA GLY A 48 -35.26 -14.42 5.02
C GLY A 48 -34.00 -15.16 5.48
N PRO A 49 -34.04 -15.80 6.67
CA PRO A 49 -32.90 -16.50 7.23
C PRO A 49 -32.57 -17.81 6.49
N LYS A 50 -33.45 -18.34 5.63
CA LYS A 50 -33.15 -19.55 4.86
C LYS A 50 -32.31 -19.25 3.62
N ALA A 51 -31.46 -20.19 3.22
CA ALA A 51 -30.59 -20.06 2.05
C ALA A 51 -31.36 -19.68 0.77
N ASP A 52 -32.59 -20.16 0.63
CA ASP A 52 -33.45 -19.85 -0.50
C ASP A 52 -34.21 -18.51 -0.37
N GLN A 53 -33.92 -17.71 0.65
CA GLN A 53 -34.60 -16.44 0.95
C GLN A 53 -33.65 -15.23 1.00
N ASN A 54 -32.33 -15.42 0.90
CA ASN A 54 -31.35 -14.34 0.92
C ASN A 54 -30.32 -14.45 -0.23
N ALA A 55 -29.69 -13.32 -0.56
CA ALA A 55 -28.69 -13.24 -1.64
C ALA A 55 -27.34 -13.88 -1.30
N LEU A 56 -27.10 -14.25 -0.04
CA LEU A 56 -25.88 -14.94 0.38
C LEU A 56 -25.99 -16.45 0.12
N GLY A 57 -27.21 -16.98 -0.06
CA GLY A 57 -27.43 -18.40 -0.35
C GLY A 57 -27.13 -19.31 0.84
N ILE A 58 -27.25 -18.80 2.08
CA ILE A 58 -26.90 -19.53 3.30
C ILE A 58 -28.02 -19.51 4.34
N ASP A 59 -28.04 -20.52 5.20
CA ASP A 59 -28.93 -20.57 6.36
C ASP A 59 -28.34 -19.78 7.54
N PHE A 60 -29.16 -18.89 8.12
CA PHE A 60 -28.87 -18.15 9.34
C PHE A 60 -29.57 -18.80 10.56
N PRO A 61 -28.92 -18.80 11.75
CA PRO A 61 -27.58 -18.27 12.02
C PRO A 61 -26.48 -19.14 11.40
N THR A 62 -25.40 -18.50 10.94
CA THR A 62 -24.22 -19.21 10.47
C THR A 62 -23.37 -19.68 11.65
N GLY A 63 -22.83 -20.91 11.58
CA GLY A 63 -21.95 -21.47 12.61
C GLY A 63 -20.46 -21.38 12.23
N GLY A 64 -19.68 -20.55 12.92
CA GLY A 64 -18.22 -20.49 12.79
C GLY A 64 -17.66 -19.10 12.46
N ALA A 65 -16.39 -18.86 12.80
CA ALA A 65 -15.75 -17.54 12.74
C ALA A 65 -15.51 -16.97 11.32
N MET A 66 -15.68 -17.80 10.28
CA MET A 66 -15.37 -17.45 8.87
C MET A 66 -16.56 -17.64 7.93
N LEU A 67 -17.77 -17.92 8.44
CA LEU A 67 -18.96 -17.95 7.62
C LEU A 67 -19.52 -16.54 7.43
N PRO A 68 -20.27 -16.28 6.35
CA PRO A 68 -20.84 -14.96 6.11
C PRO A 68 -21.76 -14.57 7.25
N TRP A 69 -21.35 -13.54 8.00
CA TRP A 69 -22.15 -12.86 8.99
C TRP A 69 -22.07 -11.37 8.70
N ILE A 70 -23.20 -10.67 8.81
CA ILE A 70 -23.25 -9.22 8.53
C ILE A 70 -23.11 -8.48 9.85
N SER A 71 -21.94 -7.90 10.09
CA SER A 71 -21.75 -7.00 11.23
C SER A 71 -22.46 -5.65 11.00
N PRO A 72 -22.86 -4.93 12.05
CA PRO A 72 -23.39 -3.57 11.92
C PRO A 72 -22.45 -2.61 11.18
N SER A 73 -21.13 -2.84 11.27
CA SER A 73 -20.12 -2.04 10.56
C SER A 73 -20.10 -2.27 9.05
N GLN A 74 -20.61 -3.41 8.59
CA GLN A 74 -20.72 -3.76 7.18
C GLN A 74 -22.04 -3.30 6.57
N HIS A 75 -22.93 -2.64 7.33
CA HIS A 75 -24.21 -2.13 6.86
C HIS A 75 -24.30 -0.60 6.90
N ASN A 76 -24.97 -0.03 5.91
CA ASN A 76 -25.39 1.36 5.88
C ASN A 76 -26.70 1.54 5.08
N ILE A 77 -27.27 2.73 5.15
CA ILE A 77 -28.34 3.18 4.24
C ILE A 77 -27.76 4.28 3.36
N ALA A 78 -27.89 4.13 2.05
CA ALA A 78 -27.45 5.10 1.06
C ALA A 78 -28.59 5.48 0.11
N ARG A 79 -28.47 6.62 -0.57
CA ARG A 79 -29.40 6.97 -1.65
C ARG A 79 -28.93 6.35 -2.95
N HIS A 80 -29.85 5.69 -3.64
CA HIS A 80 -29.66 5.22 -5.01
C HIS A 80 -30.94 5.55 -5.81
N ASN A 81 -30.77 6.21 -6.95
CA ASN A 81 -31.86 6.71 -7.79
C ASN A 81 -32.94 7.47 -6.99
N GLY A 82 -32.49 8.36 -6.09
CA GLY A 82 -33.35 9.18 -5.25
C GLY A 82 -34.02 8.45 -4.07
N LYS A 83 -33.87 7.13 -3.93
CA LYS A 83 -34.53 6.32 -2.90
C LYS A 83 -33.54 5.73 -1.89
N PRO A 84 -33.92 5.57 -0.61
CA PRO A 84 -33.08 4.93 0.38
C PRO A 84 -32.94 3.43 0.06
N HIS A 85 -31.71 2.94 0.12
CA HIS A 85 -31.35 1.54 -0.06
C HIS A 85 -30.47 1.09 1.10
N HIS A 86 -30.68 -0.14 1.57
CA HIS A 86 -29.67 -0.84 2.35
C HIS A 86 -28.46 -1.08 1.46
N VAL A 87 -27.28 -0.94 2.05
CA VAL A 87 -26.01 -1.30 1.45
C VAL A 87 -25.24 -2.13 2.46
N VAL A 88 -24.93 -3.37 2.08
CA VAL A 88 -24.07 -4.26 2.84
C VAL A 88 -22.78 -4.50 2.05
N VAL A 89 -21.64 -4.32 2.68
CA VAL A 89 -20.32 -4.54 2.06
C VAL A 89 -19.63 -5.67 2.80
N LEU A 90 -19.53 -6.83 2.15
CA LEU A 90 -18.91 -8.03 2.71
C LEU A 90 -17.66 -8.38 1.94
N PRO A 91 -16.64 -8.96 2.59
CA PRO A 91 -15.52 -9.53 1.87
C PRO A 91 -16.04 -10.58 0.88
N ASP A 92 -15.36 -10.73 -0.24
CA ASP A 92 -15.72 -11.75 -1.22
C ASP A 92 -15.26 -13.13 -0.73
N PHE A 93 -16.22 -13.95 -0.28
CA PHE A 93 -15.96 -15.32 0.17
C PHE A 93 -15.52 -16.25 -0.98
N ASP A 94 -15.72 -15.86 -2.24
CA ASP A 94 -15.23 -16.59 -3.41
C ASP A 94 -13.82 -16.16 -3.83
N ALA A 95 -13.24 -15.15 -3.17
CA ALA A 95 -11.88 -14.71 -3.47
C ALA A 95 -10.89 -15.86 -3.25
N LYS A 96 -9.94 -16.00 -4.19
CA LYS A 96 -8.91 -17.05 -4.19
C LYS A 96 -7.48 -16.54 -4.11
N VAL A 97 -7.27 -15.24 -4.35
CA VAL A 97 -5.92 -14.67 -4.55
C VAL A 97 -5.59 -13.60 -3.52
N VAL A 98 -6.39 -12.55 -3.37
CA VAL A 98 -5.99 -11.46 -2.45
C VAL A 98 -6.33 -11.78 -1.00
N ASN A 99 -7.61 -12.12 -0.74
CA ASN A 99 -8.14 -12.46 0.57
C ASN A 99 -8.89 -13.79 0.49
N PRO A 100 -8.19 -14.93 0.33
CA PRO A 100 -8.82 -16.23 0.16
C PRO A 100 -9.89 -16.52 1.21
N GLY A 101 -11.06 -16.99 0.78
CA GLY A 101 -12.17 -17.32 1.68
C GLY A 101 -12.80 -16.12 2.40
N GLY A 102 -12.55 -14.90 1.93
CA GLY A 102 -13.22 -13.70 2.44
C GLY A 102 -12.68 -13.16 3.76
N ASN A 103 -11.40 -13.35 4.08
CA ASN A 103 -10.82 -12.63 5.22
C ASN A 103 -10.81 -11.11 4.97
N HIS A 104 -10.86 -10.30 6.03
CA HIS A 104 -10.77 -8.85 5.96
C HIS A 104 -10.07 -8.22 7.16
N SER A 105 -9.44 -7.06 6.92
CA SER A 105 -8.96 -6.21 8.01
C SER A 105 -10.12 -5.51 8.72
N ILE A 106 -9.87 -4.97 9.92
CA ILE A 106 -10.83 -4.11 10.62
C ILE A 106 -11.26 -2.91 9.77
N ARG A 107 -10.32 -2.32 9.00
CA ARG A 107 -10.61 -1.21 8.08
C ARG A 107 -11.54 -1.67 6.96
N GLY A 108 -11.23 -2.80 6.33
CA GLY A 108 -12.06 -3.36 5.26
C GLY A 108 -13.48 -3.71 5.72
N GLY A 109 -13.63 -4.19 6.95
CA GLY A 109 -14.93 -4.46 7.58
C GLY A 109 -15.83 -3.22 7.74
N THR A 110 -15.27 -2.00 7.69
CA THR A 110 -16.03 -0.74 7.84
C THR A 110 -16.29 -0.03 6.51
N LEU A 111 -16.08 -0.68 5.36
CA LEU A 111 -16.29 -0.06 4.05
C LEU A 111 -17.71 0.49 3.86
N ALA A 112 -18.73 -0.12 4.45
CA ALA A 112 -20.09 0.42 4.40
C ALA A 112 -20.23 1.75 5.18
N GLN A 113 -19.47 1.92 6.27
CA GLN A 113 -19.55 3.12 7.11
C GLN A 113 -19.04 4.37 6.41
N LYS A 114 -18.13 4.24 5.43
CA LYS A 114 -17.62 5.37 4.66
C LYS A 114 -18.65 5.95 3.69
N ILE A 115 -19.71 5.20 3.35
CA ILE A 115 -20.74 5.63 2.41
C ILE A 115 -21.51 6.82 3.00
N TYR A 116 -21.79 7.81 2.17
CA TYR A 116 -22.51 9.02 2.59
C TYR A 116 -23.88 8.66 3.16
N ASN A 117 -24.11 9.08 4.39
CA ASN A 117 -25.40 8.98 5.05
C ASN A 117 -25.55 10.21 5.97
N PRO A 118 -26.54 11.09 5.73
CA PRO A 118 -26.73 12.31 6.52
C PRO A 118 -27.07 12.04 8.00
N ALA A 119 -27.50 10.82 8.34
CA ALA A 119 -27.75 10.39 9.71
C ALA A 119 -26.50 9.83 10.43
N ARG A 120 -25.35 9.77 9.75
CA ARG A 120 -24.08 9.24 10.28
C ARG A 120 -22.98 10.31 10.23
N PRO A 121 -21.80 10.07 10.84
CA PRO A 121 -20.68 11.03 10.77
C PRO A 121 -20.26 11.41 9.34
N THR A 122 -20.57 10.58 8.33
CA THR A 122 -20.32 10.91 6.93
C THR A 122 -21.15 12.08 6.39
N ARG A 123 -22.06 12.66 7.19
CA ARG A 123 -22.73 13.94 6.89
C ARG A 123 -21.78 15.11 6.67
N ASP A 124 -20.54 15.02 7.19
CA ASP A 124 -19.51 16.05 7.03
C ASP A 124 -18.88 16.05 5.62
N ARG A 125 -19.29 15.12 4.74
CA ARG A 125 -18.85 15.08 3.35
C ARG A 125 -19.26 16.36 2.60
N LEU A 126 -18.34 16.93 1.83
CA LEU A 126 -18.64 18.07 0.96
C LEU A 126 -19.69 17.67 -0.09
N VAL A 127 -20.77 18.46 -0.18
CA VAL A 127 -21.90 18.24 -1.11
C VAL A 127 -22.08 19.36 -2.13
N TYR A 128 -21.39 20.50 -1.95
CA TYR A 128 -21.39 21.63 -2.87
C TYR A 128 -19.96 22.18 -3.04
N PRO A 129 -19.61 22.72 -4.22
CA PRO A 129 -18.46 23.58 -4.37
C PRO A 129 -18.56 24.81 -3.45
N MET A 130 -17.42 25.30 -2.97
CA MET A 130 -17.37 26.38 -1.99
C MET A 130 -16.31 27.41 -2.39
N VAL A 131 -16.63 28.71 -2.29
CA VAL A 131 -15.70 29.82 -2.54
C VAL A 131 -15.63 30.71 -1.31
N ARG A 132 -14.44 31.25 -1.01
CA ARG A 132 -14.25 32.15 0.15
C ARG A 132 -14.59 33.60 -0.23
N VAL A 133 -15.62 34.15 0.40
CA VAL A 133 -16.06 35.55 0.25
C VAL A 133 -15.99 36.22 1.61
N ALA A 134 -15.27 37.34 1.70
CA ALA A 134 -15.05 38.08 2.96
C ALA A 134 -14.59 37.17 4.13
N GLY A 135 -13.72 36.20 3.84
CA GLY A 135 -13.17 35.27 4.84
C GLY A 135 -14.02 34.02 5.11
N VAL A 136 -15.26 33.93 4.61
CA VAL A 136 -16.18 32.81 4.88
C VAL A 136 -16.38 31.96 3.63
N LEU A 137 -16.40 30.63 3.78
CA LEU A 137 -16.75 29.73 2.68
C LEU A 137 -18.26 29.76 2.42
N GLN A 138 -18.64 30.00 1.17
CA GLN A 138 -20.02 30.05 0.71
C GLN A 138 -20.24 29.00 -0.38
N PRO A 139 -21.36 28.26 -0.35
CA PRO A 139 -21.69 27.31 -1.40
C PRO A 139 -21.97 28.05 -2.71
N VAL A 140 -21.51 27.49 -3.82
CA VAL A 140 -21.69 28.05 -5.18
C VAL A 140 -22.08 26.96 -6.17
N SER A 141 -22.53 27.36 -7.37
CA SER A 141 -22.75 26.41 -8.47
C SER A 141 -21.41 25.84 -8.98
N TRP A 142 -21.48 24.68 -9.63
CA TRP A 142 -20.33 24.11 -10.33
C TRP A 142 -19.81 25.06 -11.40
N ASP A 143 -20.69 25.66 -12.21
CA ASP A 143 -20.31 26.62 -13.26
C ASP A 143 -19.48 27.78 -12.71
N LEU A 144 -19.90 28.38 -11.59
CA LEU A 144 -19.16 29.47 -10.98
C LEU A 144 -17.80 29.00 -10.43
N ALA A 145 -17.77 27.85 -9.75
CA ALA A 145 -16.54 27.32 -9.18
C ALA A 145 -15.49 27.00 -10.25
N THR A 146 -15.91 26.36 -11.35
CA THR A 146 -15.02 26.01 -12.47
C THR A 146 -14.58 27.23 -13.26
N GLU A 147 -15.47 28.21 -13.48
CA GLU A 147 -15.12 29.47 -14.15
C GLU A 147 -14.09 30.26 -13.34
N VAL A 148 -14.28 30.40 -12.03
CA VAL A 148 -13.31 31.08 -11.15
C VAL A 148 -11.96 30.38 -11.20
N MET A 149 -11.93 29.04 -11.10
CA MET A 149 -10.67 28.28 -11.19
C MET A 149 -9.97 28.49 -12.53
N ALA A 150 -10.72 28.49 -13.64
CA ALA A 150 -10.19 28.68 -14.98
C ALA A 150 -9.62 30.09 -15.18
N GLU A 151 -10.37 31.14 -14.83
CA GLU A 151 -9.95 32.53 -15.02
C GLU A 151 -8.77 32.91 -14.13
N VAL A 152 -8.76 32.47 -12.86
CA VAL A 152 -7.59 32.67 -11.98
C VAL A 152 -6.37 31.94 -12.53
N SER A 153 -6.53 30.70 -13.00
CA SER A 153 -5.41 29.94 -13.58
C SER A 153 -4.86 30.63 -14.83
N LYS A 154 -5.72 31.07 -15.77
CA LYS A 154 -5.31 31.82 -16.96
C LYS A 154 -4.57 33.11 -16.61
N HIS A 155 -5.08 33.86 -15.62
CA HIS A 155 -4.42 35.08 -15.15
C HIS A 155 -3.02 34.79 -14.58
N VAL A 156 -2.89 33.78 -13.73
CA VAL A 156 -1.61 33.38 -13.14
C VAL A 156 -0.61 32.98 -14.22
N LEU A 157 -1.03 32.13 -15.16
CA LEU A 157 -0.18 31.69 -16.26
C LEU A 157 0.25 32.85 -17.15
N ALA A 158 -0.68 33.74 -17.53
CA ALA A 158 -0.36 34.88 -18.39
C ALA A 158 0.59 35.90 -17.74
N LYS A 159 0.50 36.07 -16.41
CA LYS A 159 1.26 37.11 -15.70
C LYS A 159 2.56 36.61 -15.08
N TYR A 160 2.59 35.37 -14.61
CA TYR A 160 3.69 34.81 -13.81
C TYR A 160 4.28 33.51 -14.37
N GLY A 161 3.68 32.94 -15.42
CA GLY A 161 4.14 31.70 -16.05
C GLY A 161 3.73 30.43 -15.30
N GLU A 162 4.07 29.28 -15.87
CA GLU A 162 3.71 27.95 -15.39
C GLU A 162 4.27 27.62 -14.00
N HIS A 163 5.43 28.16 -13.65
CA HIS A 163 6.06 27.98 -12.34
C HIS A 163 5.24 28.59 -11.17
N ALA A 164 4.29 29.47 -11.45
CA ALA A 164 3.42 30.07 -10.44
C ALA A 164 2.11 29.30 -10.21
N TRP A 165 1.84 28.27 -11.01
CA TRP A 165 0.68 27.39 -10.88
C TRP A 165 1.13 26.03 -10.39
N GLY A 166 0.48 25.48 -9.35
CA GLY A 166 0.88 24.20 -8.79
C GLY A 166 -0.28 23.29 -8.40
N MET A 167 0.01 21.99 -8.30
CA MET A 167 -0.97 20.96 -7.99
C MET A 167 -0.43 19.97 -6.95
N LYS A 168 -1.22 19.72 -5.91
CA LYS A 168 -1.00 18.60 -4.98
C LYS A 168 -2.14 17.59 -5.12
N THR A 169 -1.81 16.36 -5.51
CA THR A 169 -2.81 15.32 -5.88
C THR A 169 -2.67 14.05 -5.05
N TYR A 170 -3.72 13.23 -5.01
CA TYR A 170 -3.63 11.84 -4.59
C TYR A 170 -3.14 10.94 -5.74
N SER A 171 -2.70 9.73 -5.41
CA SER A 171 -2.10 8.77 -6.35
C SER A 171 -2.66 7.34 -6.22
N TYR A 172 -3.87 7.19 -5.67
CA TYR A 172 -4.50 5.89 -5.39
C TYR A 172 -5.98 5.83 -5.83
N GLU A 173 -6.60 4.65 -5.68
CA GLU A 173 -7.98 4.26 -6.06
C GLU A 173 -8.23 4.02 -7.55
N TYR A 174 -8.25 5.05 -8.40
CA TYR A 174 -8.75 4.95 -9.78
C TYR A 174 -7.78 5.53 -10.80
N PHE A 175 -7.50 4.76 -11.87
CA PHE A 175 -6.64 5.21 -12.97
C PHE A 175 -7.22 6.41 -13.72
N GLU A 176 -8.54 6.48 -13.85
CA GLU A 176 -9.26 7.55 -14.52
C GLU A 176 -8.97 8.91 -13.86
N ASN A 177 -8.93 8.91 -12.53
CA ASN A 177 -8.70 10.09 -11.72
C ASN A 177 -7.26 10.58 -11.83
N THR A 178 -6.28 9.69 -11.63
CA THR A 178 -4.87 10.04 -11.71
C THR A 178 -4.46 10.42 -13.13
N TYR A 179 -5.05 9.79 -14.15
CA TYR A 179 -4.86 10.15 -15.55
C TYR A 179 -5.40 11.55 -15.85
N ALA A 180 -6.62 11.88 -15.42
CA ALA A 180 -7.23 13.19 -15.68
C ALA A 180 -6.39 14.34 -15.08
N ILE A 181 -5.95 14.18 -13.82
CA ILE A 181 -5.12 15.19 -13.14
C ILE A 181 -3.73 15.29 -13.81
N SER A 182 -3.09 14.15 -14.09
CA SER A 182 -1.77 14.14 -14.72
C SER A 182 -1.80 14.74 -16.11
N LYS A 183 -2.87 14.51 -16.88
CA LYS A 183 -3.07 15.12 -18.20
C LYS A 183 -3.23 16.64 -18.11
N LEU A 184 -4.01 17.13 -17.14
CA LEU A 184 -4.15 18.56 -16.89
C LEU A 184 -2.79 19.19 -16.56
N VAL A 185 -2.07 18.63 -15.59
CA VAL A 185 -0.79 19.17 -15.09
C VAL A 185 0.29 19.11 -16.15
N ASN A 186 0.53 17.93 -16.74
CA ASN A 186 1.69 17.69 -17.62
C ASN A 186 1.46 18.16 -19.05
N THR A 187 0.22 18.17 -19.55
CA THR A 187 -0.06 18.50 -20.95
C THR A 187 -0.70 19.87 -21.11
N SER A 188 -1.75 20.17 -20.35
CA SER A 188 -2.50 21.42 -20.55
C SER A 188 -1.84 22.62 -19.87
N ILE A 189 -1.30 22.45 -18.67
CA ILE A 189 -0.63 23.52 -17.92
C ILE A 189 0.89 23.51 -18.15
N GLY A 190 1.51 22.33 -18.15
CA GLY A 190 2.96 22.19 -18.33
C GLY A 190 3.79 22.66 -17.13
N THR A 191 3.20 22.68 -15.92
CA THR A 191 3.92 23.14 -14.72
C THR A 191 4.87 22.06 -14.17
N PRO A 192 6.08 22.45 -13.70
CA PRO A 192 6.91 21.56 -12.91
C PRO A 192 6.51 21.52 -11.41
N VAL A 193 5.60 22.40 -10.97
CA VAL A 193 5.18 22.53 -9.56
C VAL A 193 4.06 21.52 -9.27
N TYR A 194 4.45 20.27 -9.12
CA TYR A 194 3.54 19.16 -8.87
C TYR A 194 4.09 18.26 -7.76
N ALA A 195 3.20 17.79 -6.88
CA ALA A 195 3.55 16.82 -5.86
C ALA A 195 2.38 15.86 -5.57
N PRO A 196 2.64 14.57 -5.34
CA PRO A 196 1.63 13.67 -4.82
C PRO A 196 1.38 13.92 -3.32
N HIS A 197 0.39 13.24 -2.76
CA HIS A 197 -0.18 13.53 -1.45
C HIS A 197 0.81 13.38 -0.29
N ASP A 198 1.69 12.38 -0.38
CA ASP A 198 2.60 11.88 0.64
C ASP A 198 3.98 12.58 0.67
N LYS A 199 4.34 13.32 -0.38
CA LYS A 199 5.64 14.00 -0.48
C LYS A 199 5.50 15.43 -1.02
N PRO A 200 6.53 16.27 -0.84
CA PRO A 200 6.49 17.66 -1.31
C PRO A 200 7.01 17.84 -2.75
N GLN A 201 7.37 16.77 -3.45
CA GLN A 201 7.98 16.83 -4.78
C GLN A 201 7.55 15.68 -5.69
N ASN A 202 7.65 15.88 -7.00
CA ASN A 202 7.47 14.83 -8.01
C ASN A 202 8.72 13.94 -8.14
N ALA A 203 8.93 13.07 -7.16
CA ALA A 203 10.02 12.09 -7.14
C ALA A 203 9.47 10.69 -6.83
N GLU A 204 10.18 9.64 -7.23
CA GLU A 204 9.83 8.26 -6.86
C GLU A 204 10.17 7.98 -5.39
N ASP A 205 9.40 7.11 -4.73
CA ASP A 205 9.65 6.73 -3.33
C ASP A 205 10.86 5.81 -3.19
N ALA A 206 11.13 5.00 -4.21
CA ALA A 206 12.19 4.00 -4.23
C ALA A 206 13.14 4.21 -5.41
N ALA A 207 13.53 5.47 -5.66
CA ALA A 207 14.35 5.84 -6.83
C ALA A 207 15.62 5.00 -6.99
N GLY A 208 16.25 4.54 -5.89
CA GLY A 208 17.42 3.65 -5.98
C GLY A 208 17.11 2.24 -6.54
N LEU A 209 15.93 1.68 -6.25
CA LEU A 209 15.48 0.40 -6.83
C LEU A 209 15.09 0.58 -8.29
N ASP A 210 14.36 1.66 -8.60
CA ASP A 210 13.98 1.99 -9.98
C ASP A 210 15.24 2.24 -10.82
N ASP A 211 16.21 2.98 -10.28
CA ASP A 211 17.51 3.24 -10.89
C ASP A 211 18.33 1.95 -11.05
N ALA A 212 18.15 0.94 -10.19
CA ALA A 212 18.73 -0.39 -10.36
C ALA A 212 17.96 -1.31 -11.34
N GLY A 213 16.81 -0.86 -11.87
CA GLY A 213 15.96 -1.66 -12.75
C GLY A 213 15.07 -2.67 -12.02
N VAL A 214 14.93 -2.56 -10.71
CA VAL A 214 14.14 -3.46 -9.87
C VAL A 214 12.77 -2.84 -9.58
N ASN A 215 11.70 -3.52 -10.02
CA ASN A 215 10.34 -3.11 -9.67
C ASN A 215 10.05 -3.44 -8.20
N SER A 216 9.75 -2.40 -7.40
CA SER A 216 9.42 -2.52 -5.97
C SER A 216 8.16 -3.36 -5.67
N PHE A 217 7.33 -3.64 -6.68
CA PHE A 217 6.13 -4.49 -6.60
C PHE A 217 6.27 -5.78 -7.43
N ALA A 218 7.49 -6.29 -7.65
CA ALA A 218 7.71 -7.50 -8.44
C ALA A 218 7.20 -8.80 -7.79
N ALA A 219 7.18 -8.86 -6.45
CA ALA A 219 6.76 -10.06 -5.73
C ALA A 219 5.24 -10.24 -5.74
N SER A 220 4.80 -11.47 -5.92
CA SER A 220 3.43 -11.92 -5.74
C SER A 220 3.13 -12.20 -4.27
N TYR A 221 1.86 -12.41 -3.92
CA TYR A 221 1.50 -12.87 -2.56
C TYR A 221 1.94 -14.30 -2.27
N GLU A 222 2.04 -15.14 -3.30
CA GLU A 222 2.52 -16.52 -3.18
C GLU A 222 3.98 -16.54 -2.73
N ASP A 223 4.82 -15.60 -3.21
CA ASP A 223 6.21 -15.47 -2.76
C ASP A 223 6.31 -15.20 -1.25
N TRP A 224 5.40 -14.37 -0.71
CA TRP A 224 5.31 -14.13 0.74
C TRP A 224 4.90 -15.37 1.52
N GLY A 225 4.11 -16.26 0.90
CA GLY A 225 3.75 -17.56 1.46
C GLY A 225 4.89 -18.58 1.37
N ALA A 226 5.64 -18.56 0.27
CA ALA A 226 6.64 -19.57 -0.07
C ALA A 226 8.07 -19.28 0.42
N CYS A 227 8.39 -18.06 0.86
CA CYS A 227 9.76 -17.75 1.30
C CYS A 227 10.18 -18.46 2.61
N ASP A 228 11.46 -18.80 2.75
CA ASP A 228 12.00 -19.33 4.02
C ASP A 228 12.21 -18.24 5.07
N VAL A 229 12.57 -17.04 4.61
CA VAL A 229 12.80 -15.87 5.47
C VAL A 229 12.11 -14.63 4.90
N ALA A 230 11.33 -13.95 5.75
CA ALA A 230 10.77 -12.64 5.45
C ALA A 230 11.58 -11.56 6.19
N PHE A 231 12.33 -10.75 5.43
CA PHE A 231 13.07 -9.62 5.96
C PHE A 231 12.26 -8.32 5.85
N LEU A 232 11.81 -7.80 6.99
CA LEU A 232 10.83 -6.72 7.11
C LEU A 232 11.51 -5.47 7.67
N SER A 233 12.04 -4.63 6.79
CA SER A 233 12.74 -3.40 7.19
C SER A 233 11.83 -2.17 7.16
N GLY A 234 11.67 -1.51 8.31
CA GLY A 234 10.85 -0.31 8.44
C GLY A 234 9.34 -0.55 8.28
N VAL A 235 8.87 -1.80 8.41
CA VAL A 235 7.48 -2.18 8.17
C VAL A 235 7.00 -3.25 9.14
N ASP A 236 5.72 -3.15 9.52
CA ASP A 236 4.96 -4.25 10.09
C ASP A 236 3.71 -4.53 9.25
N PRO A 237 3.70 -5.61 8.44
CA PRO A 237 2.55 -5.98 7.63
C PRO A 237 1.34 -6.43 8.45
N TYR A 238 1.48 -6.88 9.71
CA TYR A 238 0.34 -7.27 10.54
C TYR A 238 -0.63 -6.09 10.70
N GLU A 239 -0.10 -4.90 11.02
CA GLU A 239 -0.90 -3.70 11.23
C GLU A 239 -1.24 -2.99 9.92
N THR A 240 -0.29 -2.96 8.97
CA THR A 240 -0.34 -2.08 7.80
C THR A 240 -0.71 -2.76 6.48
N LYS A 241 -0.60 -4.10 6.39
CA LYS A 241 -1.01 -4.95 5.27
C LYS A 241 -1.65 -6.25 5.78
N THR A 242 -2.58 -6.10 6.72
CA THR A 242 -3.10 -7.18 7.57
C THR A 242 -3.39 -8.49 6.84
N ILE A 243 -4.05 -8.46 5.68
CA ILE A 243 -4.39 -9.67 4.95
C ILE A 243 -3.18 -10.35 4.29
N LEU A 244 -2.20 -9.58 3.82
CA LEU A 244 -0.92 -10.16 3.37
C LEU A 244 -0.29 -10.95 4.51
N PHE A 245 -0.27 -10.38 5.71
CA PHE A 245 0.30 -11.04 6.88
C PHE A 245 -0.50 -12.28 7.29
N THR A 246 -1.81 -12.14 7.49
CA THR A 246 -2.63 -13.21 8.08
C THR A 246 -2.94 -14.36 7.15
N GLU A 247 -2.99 -14.14 5.84
CA GLU A 247 -3.27 -15.20 4.86
C GLU A 247 -2.00 -15.75 4.23
N TRP A 248 -1.06 -14.89 3.85
CA TRP A 248 0.11 -15.34 3.10
C TRP A 248 1.30 -15.60 4.01
N MET A 249 1.63 -14.69 4.93
CA MET A 249 2.83 -14.88 5.76
C MET A 249 2.62 -15.86 6.92
N MET A 250 1.42 -15.91 7.52
CA MET A 250 1.10 -16.78 8.66
C MET A 250 0.60 -18.17 8.26
N LYS A 251 -0.10 -18.28 7.12
CA LYS A 251 -0.78 -19.51 6.68
C LYS A 251 -0.32 -19.99 5.31
N GLY A 252 0.66 -19.34 4.71
CA GLY A 252 1.20 -19.74 3.42
C GLY A 252 1.96 -21.06 3.46
N ASP A 253 2.50 -21.44 2.31
CA ASP A 253 3.05 -22.78 2.07
C ASP A 253 4.30 -23.12 2.92
N GLN A 254 4.99 -22.12 3.47
CA GLN A 254 6.10 -22.31 4.42
C GLN A 254 5.71 -21.96 5.86
N PRO A 255 5.20 -22.91 6.65
CA PRO A 255 4.79 -22.67 8.03
C PRO A 255 5.97 -22.38 8.99
N ASP A 256 7.18 -22.85 8.66
CA ASP A 256 8.38 -22.69 9.51
C ASP A 256 9.19 -21.42 9.20
N LYS A 257 8.70 -20.59 8.28
CA LYS A 257 9.32 -19.34 7.82
C LYS A 257 9.79 -18.45 8.98
N LYS A 258 10.99 -17.90 8.87
CA LYS A 258 11.54 -16.95 9.85
C LYS A 258 11.22 -15.51 9.45
N MET A 259 10.64 -14.75 10.38
CA MET A 259 10.35 -13.34 10.16
C MET A 259 11.36 -12.48 10.92
N ILE A 260 12.07 -11.62 10.21
CA ILE A 260 13.06 -10.71 10.75
C ILE A 260 12.49 -9.30 10.64
N PHE A 261 12.28 -8.63 11.76
CA PHE A 261 11.75 -7.27 11.81
C PHE A 261 12.85 -6.27 12.18
N VAL A 262 13.10 -5.30 11.31
CA VAL A 262 13.96 -4.15 11.59
C VAL A 262 13.06 -2.96 11.86
N THR A 263 12.80 -2.71 13.14
CA THR A 263 11.92 -1.62 13.59
C THR A 263 12.43 -1.06 14.91
N PRO A 264 12.42 0.27 15.12
CA PRO A 264 12.93 0.88 16.36
C PRO A 264 12.05 0.61 17.59
N HIS A 265 10.84 0.09 17.38
CA HIS A 265 9.89 -0.24 18.44
C HIS A 265 9.25 -1.61 18.21
N ARG A 266 8.81 -2.24 19.29
CA ARG A 266 8.17 -3.56 19.28
C ARG A 266 6.69 -3.43 18.93
N THR A 267 6.28 -4.06 17.84
CA THR A 267 4.91 -4.07 17.34
C THR A 267 4.26 -5.46 17.51
N MET A 268 3.01 -5.60 17.09
CA MET A 268 2.30 -6.88 17.17
C MET A 268 2.87 -7.95 16.22
N GLY A 269 3.27 -7.56 15.00
CA GLY A 269 3.94 -8.46 14.06
C GLY A 269 5.29 -8.94 14.60
N VAL A 270 6.05 -8.05 15.25
CA VAL A 270 7.30 -8.43 15.94
C VAL A 270 7.04 -9.50 17.01
N ALA A 271 6.00 -9.32 17.83
CA ALA A 271 5.65 -10.29 18.86
C ALA A 271 5.34 -11.68 18.26
N TYR A 272 4.58 -11.73 17.17
CA TYR A 272 4.31 -12.97 16.44
C TYR A 272 5.60 -13.57 15.85
N GLY A 273 6.43 -12.77 15.19
CA GLY A 273 7.69 -13.23 14.60
C GLY A 273 8.62 -13.87 15.62
N GLN A 274 8.83 -13.22 16.78
CA GLN A 274 9.64 -13.76 17.88
C GLN A 274 9.09 -15.08 18.43
N GLN A 275 7.76 -15.20 18.57
CA GLN A 275 7.12 -16.44 19.03
C GLN A 275 7.33 -17.61 18.07
N ASN A 276 7.52 -17.34 16.78
CA ASN A 276 7.75 -18.34 15.74
C ASN A 276 9.24 -18.47 15.34
N GLY A 277 10.15 -18.06 16.22
CA GLY A 277 11.60 -18.23 16.05
C GLY A 277 12.28 -17.19 15.15
N GLY A 278 11.58 -16.11 14.80
CA GLY A 278 12.12 -14.96 14.09
C GLY A 278 12.99 -14.03 14.95
N LEU A 279 13.46 -12.94 14.34
CA LEU A 279 14.32 -11.95 14.99
C LEU A 279 13.67 -10.57 15.02
N TRP A 280 13.99 -9.81 16.06
CA TRP A 280 13.68 -8.39 16.15
C TRP A 280 14.98 -7.60 16.30
N LEU A 281 15.18 -6.64 15.41
CA LEU A 281 16.32 -5.75 15.38
C LEU A 281 15.83 -4.34 15.77
N PRO A 282 15.93 -3.96 17.06
CA PRO A 282 15.56 -2.64 17.57
C PRO A 282 16.58 -1.57 17.15
N ILE A 283 16.62 -1.26 15.87
CA ILE A 283 17.62 -0.37 15.28
C ILE A 283 17.46 1.08 15.77
N ILE A 284 18.57 1.80 15.92
CA ILE A 284 18.55 3.26 16.08
C ILE A 284 17.93 3.90 14.82
N PRO A 285 16.91 4.77 14.95
CA PRO A 285 16.26 5.40 13.80
C PRO A 285 17.25 6.06 12.83
N GLY A 286 17.18 5.68 11.56
CA GLY A 286 18.05 6.23 10.49
C GLY A 286 19.36 5.46 10.28
N ALA A 287 19.64 4.40 11.04
CA ALA A 287 20.83 3.56 10.87
C ALA A 287 20.61 2.38 9.90
N ASP A 288 19.47 2.31 9.21
CA ASP A 288 19.08 1.21 8.33
C ASP A 288 20.11 0.96 7.22
N THR A 289 20.60 2.02 6.56
CA THR A 289 21.63 1.90 5.52
C THR A 289 22.87 1.16 6.03
N VAL A 290 23.33 1.48 7.24
CA VAL A 290 24.50 0.84 7.85
C VAL A 290 24.25 -0.64 8.13
N LEU A 291 23.05 -0.99 8.63
CA LEU A 291 22.65 -2.38 8.80
C LEU A 291 22.70 -3.14 7.46
N HIS A 292 22.08 -2.61 6.41
CA HIS A 292 22.04 -3.28 5.10
C HIS A 292 23.44 -3.46 4.50
N LEU A 293 24.30 -2.45 4.62
CA LEU A 293 25.70 -2.55 4.17
C LEU A 293 26.47 -3.61 4.96
N ALA A 294 26.29 -3.69 6.28
CA ALA A 294 26.95 -4.70 7.09
C ALA A 294 26.48 -6.13 6.76
N LEU A 295 25.17 -6.32 6.54
CA LEU A 295 24.63 -7.59 6.08
C LEU A 295 25.20 -7.98 4.72
N ALA A 296 25.20 -7.06 3.74
CA ALA A 296 25.77 -7.30 2.42
C ALA A 296 27.27 -7.65 2.49
N ARG A 297 28.04 -6.95 3.33
CA ARG A 297 29.46 -7.25 3.54
C ARG A 297 29.66 -8.67 4.05
N ILE A 298 28.92 -9.11 5.08
CA ILE A 298 29.03 -10.46 5.64
C ILE A 298 28.70 -11.51 4.58
N ILE A 299 27.64 -11.29 3.80
CA ILE A 299 27.23 -12.20 2.71
C ILE A 299 28.38 -12.38 1.71
N ILE A 300 29.00 -11.27 1.29
CA ILE A 300 30.09 -11.28 0.30
C ILE A 300 31.38 -11.88 0.88
N GLU A 301 31.72 -11.59 2.13
CA GLU A 301 32.90 -12.16 2.80
C GLU A 301 32.79 -13.69 2.93
N ASN A 302 31.56 -14.23 3.02
CA ASN A 302 31.30 -15.67 3.13
C ASN A 302 30.94 -16.36 1.80
N ASN A 303 30.90 -15.64 0.68
CA ASN A 303 30.46 -16.14 -0.63
C ASN A 303 29.04 -16.74 -0.61
N TRP A 304 28.10 -16.07 0.05
CA TRP A 304 26.70 -16.50 0.15
C TRP A 304 25.78 -15.91 -0.92
N GLN A 305 26.31 -15.04 -1.79
CA GLN A 305 25.58 -14.51 -2.93
C GLN A 305 25.41 -15.55 -4.05
N ASP A 306 24.34 -15.43 -4.83
CA ASP A 306 24.18 -16.16 -6.09
C ASP A 306 25.08 -15.53 -7.17
N GLN A 307 26.26 -16.13 -7.36
CA GLN A 307 27.25 -15.62 -8.31
C GLN A 307 26.81 -15.84 -9.77
N GLU A 308 26.09 -16.92 -10.07
CA GLU A 308 25.60 -17.20 -11.43
C GLU A 308 24.58 -16.15 -11.86
N PHE A 309 23.67 -15.78 -10.96
CA PHE A 309 22.72 -14.70 -11.19
C PHE A 309 23.44 -13.37 -11.45
N ILE A 310 24.46 -13.04 -10.65
CA ILE A 310 25.24 -11.82 -10.81
C ILE A 310 25.94 -11.79 -12.18
N ASP A 311 26.65 -12.86 -12.54
CA ASP A 311 27.42 -12.92 -13.79
C ASP A 311 26.52 -12.88 -15.03
N THR A 312 25.27 -13.33 -14.91
CA THR A 312 24.32 -13.45 -16.03
C THR A 312 23.40 -12.23 -16.19
N TRP A 313 22.88 -11.70 -15.08
CA TRP A 313 21.75 -10.76 -15.08
C TRP A 313 22.06 -9.38 -14.50
N VAL A 314 23.19 -9.22 -13.81
CA VAL A 314 23.63 -7.91 -13.30
C VAL A 314 24.52 -7.23 -14.33
N ALA A 315 24.33 -5.93 -14.53
CA ALA A 315 25.09 -5.15 -15.47
C ALA A 315 26.60 -5.22 -15.16
N ASN A 316 27.41 -5.52 -16.19
CA ASN A 316 28.86 -5.41 -16.10
C ASN A 316 29.35 -3.99 -16.47
N GLN A 317 30.64 -3.72 -16.28
CA GLN A 317 31.24 -2.43 -16.61
C GLN A 317 30.92 -1.97 -18.05
N TRP A 318 30.97 -2.88 -19.02
CA TRP A 318 30.68 -2.55 -20.41
C TRP A 318 29.20 -2.17 -20.61
N ASP A 319 28.25 -2.84 -19.95
CA ASP A 319 26.83 -2.47 -20.01
C ASP A 319 26.59 -1.05 -19.47
N VAL A 320 27.25 -0.70 -18.36
CA VAL A 320 27.16 0.63 -17.72
C VAL A 320 27.82 1.73 -18.57
N GLU A 321 28.96 1.45 -19.18
CA GLU A 321 29.74 2.43 -19.96
C GLU A 321 29.27 2.58 -21.42
N SER A 322 28.79 1.51 -22.05
CA SER A 322 28.55 1.46 -23.49
C SER A 322 27.45 2.43 -23.96
N GLY A 323 26.49 2.78 -23.11
CA GLY A 323 25.31 3.56 -23.52
C GLY A 323 24.45 2.86 -24.59
N TYR A 324 24.62 1.55 -24.76
CA TYR A 324 23.92 0.69 -25.74
C TYR A 324 23.05 -0.37 -25.05
N GLY A 325 22.24 0.02 -24.06
CA GLY A 325 21.19 -0.83 -23.49
C GLY A 325 20.06 -1.07 -24.50
N ARG A 326 19.66 -2.33 -24.70
CA ARG A 326 18.74 -2.83 -25.75
C ARG A 326 17.28 -2.37 -25.59
N GLY A 327 17.00 -1.08 -25.75
CA GLY A 327 15.64 -0.51 -25.69
C GLY A 327 15.50 0.82 -26.44
N THR A 328 14.26 1.28 -26.66
CA THR A 328 13.97 2.56 -27.32
C THR A 328 14.55 3.72 -26.50
N ARG A 329 15.61 4.35 -27.03
CA ARG A 329 16.30 5.51 -26.44
C ARG A 329 15.32 6.64 -26.06
N ASN A 330 15.43 7.19 -24.82
CA ASN A 330 14.89 8.47 -24.28
C ASN A 330 14.10 8.38 -22.95
N THR A 331 14.48 7.54 -21.99
CA THR A 331 13.90 7.61 -20.63
C THR A 331 14.77 8.40 -19.66
N ARG A 332 14.17 9.02 -18.63
CA ARG A 332 14.91 9.76 -17.57
C ARG A 332 15.90 8.86 -16.82
N TRP A 333 15.55 7.58 -16.63
CA TRP A 333 16.39 6.55 -16.04
C TRP A 333 17.73 6.41 -16.78
N GLN A 334 17.68 6.22 -18.10
CA GLN A 334 18.88 6.02 -18.93
C GLN A 334 19.88 7.19 -18.84
N TRP A 335 19.39 8.42 -18.75
CA TRP A 335 20.25 9.61 -18.61
C TRP A 335 20.99 9.70 -17.27
N ARG A 336 20.46 9.08 -16.22
CA ARG A 336 21.08 9.06 -14.89
C ARG A 336 22.12 7.94 -14.77
N THR A 337 21.89 6.84 -15.46
CA THR A 337 22.61 5.58 -15.25
C THR A 337 23.72 5.32 -16.25
N THR A 338 23.72 6.01 -17.40
CA THR A 338 24.77 5.87 -18.44
C THR A 338 26.05 6.62 -18.06
N TRP A 339 27.21 6.14 -18.53
CA TRP A 339 28.54 6.72 -18.32
C TRP A 339 29.06 6.65 -16.87
N GLY A 340 28.61 5.65 -16.10
CA GLY A 340 29.18 5.36 -14.77
C GLY A 340 29.01 6.50 -13.75
N THR A 341 28.06 7.41 -13.95
CA THR A 341 27.86 8.55 -13.03
C THR A 341 27.08 8.15 -11.77
N PHE A 342 26.12 7.23 -11.89
CA PHE A 342 25.32 6.72 -10.76
C PHE A 342 25.30 5.18 -10.63
N GLN A 343 25.56 4.43 -11.69
CA GLN A 343 25.61 2.97 -11.67
C GLN A 343 27.05 2.43 -11.66
N SER A 344 27.20 1.21 -11.17
CA SER A 344 28.47 0.52 -11.00
C SER A 344 28.27 -0.97 -11.28
N ASP A 345 29.35 -1.72 -11.47
CA ASP A 345 29.31 -3.16 -11.67
C ASP A 345 29.54 -3.93 -10.36
N TRP A 346 29.46 -5.27 -10.42
CA TRP A 346 29.71 -6.14 -9.28
C TRP A 346 31.10 -5.94 -8.65
N ASN A 347 32.14 -5.77 -9.47
CA ASN A 347 33.51 -5.68 -8.98
C ASN A 347 33.74 -4.39 -8.20
N ASP A 348 33.20 -3.28 -8.70
CA ASP A 348 33.30 -1.99 -8.06
C ASP A 348 32.43 -1.91 -6.80
N TYR A 349 31.21 -2.49 -6.81
CA TYR A 349 30.42 -2.63 -5.59
C TYR A 349 31.16 -3.46 -4.53
N ARG A 350 31.81 -4.56 -4.92
CA ARG A 350 32.63 -5.37 -4.02
C ARG A 350 33.83 -4.60 -3.45
N LYS A 351 34.51 -3.78 -4.26
CA LYS A 351 35.59 -2.91 -3.75
C LYS A 351 35.05 -1.88 -2.75
N PHE A 352 33.93 -1.24 -3.09
CA PHE A 352 33.27 -0.25 -2.24
C PHE A 352 32.89 -0.85 -0.88
N ILE A 353 32.14 -1.94 -0.86
CA ILE A 353 31.61 -2.52 0.39
C ILE A 353 32.73 -3.04 1.31
N MET A 354 33.84 -3.53 0.74
CA MET A 354 35.00 -4.00 1.51
C MET A 354 35.79 -2.84 2.12
N ALA A 355 35.80 -1.68 1.46
CA ALA A 355 36.43 -0.45 1.94
C ALA A 355 35.52 0.36 2.89
N GLU A 356 34.21 0.15 2.86
CA GLU A 356 33.25 0.88 3.69
C GLU A 356 33.42 0.54 5.18
N GLU A 357 33.95 1.50 5.94
CA GLU A 357 34.22 1.34 7.37
C GLU A 357 32.92 1.17 8.17
N ALA A 358 31.83 1.85 7.79
CA ALA A 358 30.55 1.71 8.48
C ALA A 358 29.97 0.29 8.34
N ALA A 359 30.32 -0.43 7.27
CA ALA A 359 29.86 -1.80 7.01
C ALA A 359 30.60 -2.86 7.83
N LYS A 360 31.74 -2.52 8.45
CA LYS A 360 32.46 -3.46 9.34
C LYS A 360 31.58 -3.79 10.54
N LEU A 361 31.54 -5.07 10.90
CA LEU A 361 30.59 -5.60 11.89
C LEU A 361 30.56 -4.81 13.22
N ASP A 362 31.73 -4.51 13.79
CA ASP A 362 31.81 -3.80 15.08
C ASP A 362 31.34 -2.34 14.96
N ASN A 363 31.68 -1.67 13.85
CA ASN A 363 31.24 -0.29 13.59
C ASN A 363 29.73 -0.25 13.33
N ALA A 364 29.21 -1.19 12.54
CA ALA A 364 27.79 -1.33 12.28
C ALA A 364 27.01 -1.59 13.56
N ALA A 365 27.48 -2.49 14.43
CA ALA A 365 26.90 -2.75 15.74
C ALA A 365 26.81 -1.47 16.58
N GLN A 366 27.89 -0.68 16.62
CA GLN A 366 27.92 0.59 17.34
C GLN A 366 26.92 1.62 16.77
N ILE A 367 26.88 1.81 15.44
CA ILE A 367 26.03 2.82 14.79
C ILE A 367 24.55 2.43 14.87
N THR A 368 24.24 1.15 14.67
CA THR A 368 22.86 0.64 14.65
C THR A 368 22.28 0.42 16.05
N GLY A 369 23.14 0.32 17.08
CA GLY A 369 22.76 -0.05 18.43
C GLY A 369 22.45 -1.54 18.61
N LEU A 370 22.69 -2.36 17.58
CA LEU A 370 22.48 -3.81 17.61
C LEU A 370 23.76 -4.52 18.07
N SER A 371 23.65 -5.74 18.59
CA SER A 371 24.84 -6.55 18.84
C SER A 371 25.42 -7.12 17.55
N ALA A 372 26.75 -7.23 17.48
CA ALA A 372 27.45 -7.88 16.37
C ALA A 372 26.91 -9.30 16.09
N ASP A 373 26.61 -10.07 17.14
CA ASP A 373 26.05 -11.41 16.99
C ASP A 373 24.64 -11.40 16.38
N LEU A 374 23.81 -10.41 16.70
CA LEU A 374 22.48 -10.29 16.10
C LEU A 374 22.57 -9.95 14.61
N ILE A 375 23.50 -9.07 14.22
CA ILE A 375 23.77 -8.73 12.81
C ILE A 375 24.28 -9.98 12.07
N ARG A 376 25.25 -10.71 12.63
CA ARG A 376 25.78 -11.95 12.03
C ARG A 376 24.69 -13.01 11.85
N LYS A 377 23.91 -13.27 12.90
CA LYS A 377 22.79 -14.24 12.85
C LYS A 377 21.74 -13.84 11.81
N THR A 378 21.50 -12.54 11.66
CA THR A 378 20.59 -12.02 10.62
C THR A 378 21.12 -12.32 9.23
N ALA A 379 22.40 -12.06 8.95
CA ALA A 379 23.02 -12.39 7.67
C ALA A 379 22.99 -13.90 7.38
N GLU A 380 23.27 -14.73 8.39
CA GLU A 380 23.19 -16.18 8.28
C GLU A 380 21.80 -16.66 7.89
N LEU A 381 20.75 -16.15 8.56
CA LEU A 381 19.37 -16.54 8.23
C LEU A 381 18.97 -16.13 6.81
N ILE A 382 19.41 -14.96 6.35
CA ILE A 382 18.98 -14.43 5.05
C ILE A 382 19.66 -15.15 3.89
N ALA A 383 20.93 -15.52 4.02
CA ALA A 383 21.76 -15.82 2.86
C ALA A 383 22.65 -17.06 2.98
N LYS A 384 22.90 -17.60 4.18
CA LYS A 384 23.76 -18.78 4.30
C LYS A 384 23.10 -19.94 3.55
N PRO A 385 23.75 -20.52 2.53
CA PRO A 385 23.16 -21.63 1.78
C PRO A 385 22.80 -22.78 2.72
N SER A 386 21.66 -23.41 2.46
CA SER A 386 21.31 -24.63 3.14
C SER A 386 22.31 -25.74 2.78
N PRO A 387 22.48 -26.77 3.64
CA PRO A 387 23.43 -27.85 3.38
C PRO A 387 23.06 -28.76 2.19
N ASP A 388 21.78 -28.73 1.78
CA ASP A 388 21.20 -29.39 0.62
C ASP A 388 21.22 -28.49 -0.63
#